data_AF-X1EYP8-F1
#
_entry.id   AF-X1EYP8-F1
#
_cell.length_a   1.000
_cell.length_b   1.000
_cell.length_c   1.000
_cell.angle_alpha   90.00
_cell.angle_beta   90.00
_cell.angle_gamma   90.00
#
_symmetry.space_group_name_H-M   'P 1'
#
loop_
_entity.id
_entity.type
_entity.pdbx_description
1 polymer ?
#
loop_
_entity_poly.entity_id
_entity_poly.type
_entity_poly.pdbx_seq_one_letter_code
_entity_poly.pdbx_strand_id
1 'polypeptide(L)'
;MILCHGFSTCKDSYTYVRLEEILNGKGISTFRFDFFAHGESEGEFEDITISEAVDDILNAIRFLKESGYLKIGLVGSSFGGIASVIVAKGEFRP
;
A
#
# COMPACT_ATOMS: atom_id res chain seq x y z
N MET A 1 3.45 8.65 -2.91
CA MET A 1 3.83 7.24 -3.12
C MET A 1 3.18 6.41 -2.04
N ILE A 2 2.39 5.41 -2.43
CA ILE A 2 1.82 4.45 -1.48
C ILE A 2 2.86 3.35 -1.25
N LEU A 3 3.13 3.03 0.01
CA LEU A 3 4.11 2.04 0.43
C LEU A 3 3.38 0.76 0.89
N CYS A 4 3.51 -0.31 0.13
CA CYS A 4 2.70 -1.54 0.22
C CYS A 4 3.55 -2.69 0.80
N HIS A 5 3.35 -3.01 2.09
CA HIS A 5 4.24 -3.95 2.79
C HIS A 5 4.12 -5.43 2.39
N GLY A 6 5.05 -6.24 2.87
CA GLY A 6 5.09 -7.67 2.57
C GLY A 6 4.14 -8.47 3.47
N PHE A 7 3.96 -9.75 3.13
CA PHE A 7 3.21 -10.70 3.93
C PHE A 7 3.85 -10.85 5.32
N SER A 8 3.03 -10.89 6.38
CA SER A 8 3.46 -11.01 7.77
C SER A 8 4.34 -9.86 8.28
N THR A 9 4.41 -8.73 7.56
CA THR A 9 5.05 -7.49 8.03
C THR A 9 4.00 -6.39 8.26
N CYS A 10 4.42 -5.18 8.62
CA CYS A 10 3.52 -4.04 8.79
C CYS A 10 4.07 -2.76 8.14
N LYS A 11 3.24 -1.72 8.15
CA LYS A 11 3.53 -0.38 7.63
C LYS A 11 4.78 0.23 8.25
N ASP A 12 5.08 -0.08 9.51
CA ASP A 12 6.22 0.50 10.25
C ASP A 12 7.48 -0.36 10.22
N SER A 13 7.58 -1.31 9.28
CA SER A 13 8.86 -2.01 9.06
C SER A 13 9.98 -1.02 8.72
N TYR A 14 11.21 -1.35 9.15
CA TYR A 14 12.40 -0.50 8.95
C TYR A 14 12.54 0.00 7.51
N THR A 15 12.30 -0.88 6.52
CA THR A 15 12.38 -0.53 5.10
C THR A 15 11.41 0.58 4.71
N TYR A 16 10.14 0.52 5.14
CA TYR A 16 9.13 1.49 4.76
C TYR A 16 9.21 2.81 5.54
N VAL A 17 9.66 2.77 6.79
CA VAL A 17 10.01 3.99 7.54
C VAL A 17 11.19 4.69 6.86
N ARG A 18 12.25 3.95 6.52
CA ARG A 18 13.43 4.53 5.86
C ARG A 18 13.12 5.07 4.47
N LEU A 19 12.26 4.39 3.70
CA LEU A 19 11.82 4.87 2.38
C LEU A 19 10.99 6.15 2.48
N GLU A 20 10.10 6.27 3.48
CA GLU A 20 9.40 7.52 3.72
C GLU A 20 10.38 8.67 3.94
N GLU A 21 11.34 8.53 4.86
CA GLU A 21 12.30 9.60 5.17
C GLU A 21 13.03 10.08 3.91
N ILE A 22 13.48 9.14 3.07
CA ILE A 22 14.20 9.43 1.82
C ILE A 22 13.29 10.12 0.80
N LEU A 23 12.05 9.67 0.65
CA LEU A 23 11.11 10.21 -0.34
C LEU A 23 10.56 11.58 0.08
N ASN A 24 10.17 11.73 1.35
CA ASN A 24 9.73 13.00 1.92
C ASN A 24 10.87 14.03 1.84
N GLY A 25 12.12 13.64 2.11
CA GLY A 25 13.29 14.51 1.94
C GLY A 25 13.55 14.97 0.50
N LYS A 26 12.92 14.33 -0.49
CA LYS A 26 12.94 14.71 -1.91
C LYS A 26 11.66 15.41 -2.37
N GLY A 27 10.78 15.80 -1.43
CA GLY A 27 9.50 16.45 -1.73
C GLY A 27 8.43 15.50 -2.30
N ILE A 28 8.59 14.19 -2.11
CA ILE A 28 7.61 13.18 -2.53
C ILE A 28 6.83 12.71 -1.30
N SER A 29 5.58 13.14 -1.16
CA SER A 29 4.71 12.67 -0.07
C SER A 29 4.52 11.15 -0.13
N THR A 30 4.53 10.51 1.03
CA THR A 30 4.30 9.07 1.16
C THR A 30 3.03 8.77 1.95
N PHE A 31 2.45 7.60 1.71
CA PHE A 31 1.30 7.08 2.44
C PHE A 31 1.58 5.63 2.82
N ARG A 32 1.51 5.34 4.11
CA ARG A 32 1.72 4.03 4.70
C ARG A 32 0.43 3.55 5.33
N PHE A 33 0.11 2.29 5.13
CA PHE A 33 -1.05 1.63 5.71
C PHE A 33 -0.72 0.17 5.96
N ASP A 34 -1.44 -0.46 6.88
CA ASP A 34 -1.39 -1.91 7.03
C ASP A 34 -2.45 -2.54 6.13
N PHE A 35 -2.08 -3.57 5.39
CA PHE A 35 -3.05 -4.41 4.68
C PHE A 35 -4.06 -5.01 5.66
N PHE A 36 -5.23 -5.40 5.14
CA PHE A 36 -6.19 -6.23 5.84
C PHE A 36 -5.48 -7.38 6.56
N ALA A 37 -5.91 -7.64 7.79
CA ALA A 37 -5.37 -8.65 8.69
C ALA A 37 -3.86 -8.52 9.03
N HIS A 38 -3.27 -7.33 8.87
CA HIS A 38 -1.91 -7.03 9.27
C HIS A 38 -1.86 -5.84 10.23
N GLY A 39 -0.86 -5.82 11.13
CA GLY A 39 -0.55 -4.67 11.97
C GLY A 39 -1.75 -4.19 12.77
N GLU A 40 -2.19 -2.96 12.51
CA GLU A 40 -3.33 -2.32 13.18
C GLU A 40 -4.64 -2.40 12.38
N SER A 41 -4.63 -3.01 11.19
CA SER A 41 -5.83 -3.20 10.38
C SER A 41 -6.65 -4.39 10.88
N GLU A 42 -7.97 -4.29 10.70
CA GLU A 42 -8.93 -5.33 11.10
C GLU A 42 -8.76 -6.62 10.28
N GLY A 43 -9.39 -7.71 10.75
CA GLY A 43 -9.39 -9.02 10.08
C GLY A 43 -8.48 -10.05 10.74
N GLU A 44 -8.66 -11.31 10.35
CA GLU A 44 -7.83 -12.42 10.82
C GLU A 44 -6.77 -12.77 9.76
N PHE A 45 -5.54 -13.03 10.20
CA PHE A 45 -4.39 -13.24 9.29
C PHE A 45 -4.60 -14.41 8.32
N GLU A 46 -5.45 -15.36 8.66
CA GLU A 46 -5.77 -16.52 7.82
C GLU A 46 -6.68 -16.17 6.64
N ASP A 47 -7.40 -15.05 6.72
CA ASP A 47 -8.36 -14.63 5.70
C ASP A 47 -7.71 -13.83 4.57
N ILE A 48 -6.49 -13.30 4.76
CA ILE A 48 -5.85 -12.43 3.76
C ILE A 48 -5.57 -13.12 2.42
N THR A 49 -5.96 -12.42 1.36
CA THR A 49 -5.76 -12.80 -0.04
C THR A 49 -5.10 -11.67 -0.83
N ILE A 50 -4.59 -12.00 -2.03
CA ILE A 50 -4.09 -10.99 -2.96
C ILE A 50 -5.20 -10.04 -3.41
N SER A 51 -6.44 -10.52 -3.54
CA SER A 51 -7.59 -9.68 -3.94
C SER A 51 -7.90 -8.61 -2.89
N GLU A 52 -7.91 -8.98 -1.60
CA GLU A 52 -8.11 -8.00 -0.51
C GLU A 52 -6.96 -6.98 -0.48
N ALA A 53 -5.72 -7.42 -0.67
CA ALA A 53 -4.59 -6.50 -0.77
C ALA A 53 -4.71 -5.54 -1.97
N VAL A 54 -5.24 -6.01 -3.10
CA VAL A 54 -5.55 -5.15 -4.25
C VAL A 54 -6.63 -4.12 -3.89
N ASP A 55 -7.70 -4.56 -3.22
CA ASP A 55 -8.80 -3.69 -2.80
C ASP A 55 -8.34 -2.62 -1.81
N ASP A 56 -7.46 -2.96 -0.86
CA ASP A 56 -6.86 -2.00 0.06
C ASP A 56 -6.05 -0.91 -0.66
N ILE A 57 -5.24 -1.30 -1.64
CA ILE A 57 -4.48 -0.32 -2.43
C ILE A 57 -5.45 0.57 -3.23
N LEU A 58 -6.50 0.01 -3.82
CA LEU A 58 -7.51 0.79 -4.56
C LEU A 58 -8.24 1.77 -3.64
N ASN A 59 -8.59 1.35 -2.43
CA ASN A 59 -9.18 2.19 -1.40
C ASN A 59 -8.22 3.31 -0.97
N ALA A 60 -6.94 3.01 -0.76
CA ALA A 60 -5.91 4.01 -0.46
C ALA A 60 -5.73 5.02 -1.60
N ILE A 61 -5.74 4.56 -2.87
CA ILE A 61 -5.70 5.44 -4.04
C ILE A 61 -6.92 6.36 -4.06
N ARG A 62 -8.13 5.82 -3.83
CA ARG A 62 -9.38 6.61 -3.80
C ARG A 62 -9.32 7.68 -2.72
N PHE A 63 -8.97 7.29 -1.49
CA PHE A 63 -8.83 8.19 -0.35
C PHE A 63 -7.85 9.34 -0.64
N LEU A 64 -6.68 9.04 -1.21
CA LEU A 64 -5.69 10.05 -1.55
C LEU A 64 -6.17 10.98 -2.67
N LYS A 65 -6.87 10.45 -3.68
CA LYS A 65 -7.46 11.27 -4.75
C LYS A 65 -8.54 12.23 -4.21
N GLU A 66 -9.41 11.74 -3.34
CA GLU A 66 -10.41 12.56 -2.64
C GLU A 66 -9.76 13.64 -1.76
N SER A 67 -8.59 13.33 -1.21
CA SER A 67 -7.75 14.27 -0.45
C SER A 67 -6.91 15.23 -1.32
N GLY A 68 -7.09 15.21 -2.65
CA GLY A 68 -6.46 16.14 -3.59
C GLY A 68 -5.14 15.68 -4.22
N TYR A 69 -4.68 14.45 -3.95
CA TYR A 69 -3.47 13.91 -4.58
C TYR A 69 -3.77 13.38 -5.99
N LEU A 70 -3.19 14.04 -7.01
CA LEU A 70 -3.45 13.70 -8.42
C LEU A 70 -2.52 12.60 -8.98
N LYS A 71 -1.24 12.62 -8.57
CA LYS A 71 -0.22 11.68 -9.05
C LYS A 71 0.08 10.66 -7.96
N ILE A 72 -0.34 9.42 -8.19
CA ILE A 72 -0.10 8.31 -7.28
C ILE A 72 0.87 7.33 -7.94
N GLY A 73 1.89 6.94 -7.19
CA GLY A 73 2.78 5.83 -7.54
C GLY A 73 2.82 4.83 -6.39
N LEU A 74 3.16 3.59 -6.70
CA LEU A 74 3.18 2.47 -5.76
C LEU A 74 4.62 1.98 -5.59
N VAL A 75 4.98 1.64 -4.36
CA VAL A 75 6.19 0.86 -4.04
C VAL A 75 5.75 -0.30 -3.17
N GLY A 76 6.05 -1.52 -3.59
CA GLY A 76 5.76 -2.70 -2.80
C GLY A 76 6.82 -3.76 -2.95
N SER A 77 6.92 -4.65 -1.96
CA SER A 77 7.84 -5.79 -1.96
C SER A 77 7.09 -7.08 -1.68
N SER A 78 7.54 -8.20 -2.27
CA SER A 78 6.90 -9.52 -2.10
C SER A 78 5.39 -9.46 -2.38
N PHE A 79 4.56 -9.84 -1.40
CA PHE A 79 3.09 -9.75 -1.43
C PHE A 79 2.58 -8.36 -1.85
N GLY A 80 3.00 -7.27 -1.19
CA GLY A 80 2.60 -5.91 -1.56
C GLY A 80 3.11 -5.48 -2.94
N GLY A 81 4.22 -6.07 -3.41
CA GLY A 81 4.73 -5.87 -4.77
C GLY A 81 3.82 -6.49 -5.84
N ILE A 82 3.35 -7.72 -5.60
CA ILE A 82 2.39 -8.41 -6.49
C ILE A 82 1.09 -7.59 -6.59
N ALA A 83 0.51 -7.23 -5.45
CA ALA A 83 -0.71 -6.42 -5.40
C ALA A 83 -0.53 -5.07 -6.11
N SER A 84 0.62 -4.40 -5.91
CA SER A 84 0.94 -3.13 -6.58
C SER A 84 0.99 -3.25 -8.11
N VAL A 85 1.57 -4.33 -8.64
CA VAL A 85 1.66 -4.55 -10.10
C VAL A 85 0.27 -4.81 -10.68
N ILE A 86 -0.56 -5.61 -10.01
CA ILE A 86 -1.93 -5.90 -10.43
C ILE A 86 -2.75 -4.60 -10.51
N VAL A 87 -2.68 -3.76 -9.47
CA VAL A 87 -3.35 -2.45 -9.44
C VAL A 87 -2.84 -1.54 -10.56
N ALA A 88 -1.52 -1.47 -10.76
CA ALA A 88 -0.92 -0.61 -11.78
C ALA A 88 -1.31 -1.02 -13.21
N LYS A 89 -1.57 -2.31 -13.45
CA LYS A 89 -2.06 -2.82 -14.74
C LYS A 89 -3.50 -2.35 -15.05
N GLY A 90 -4.29 -2.04 -14.02
CA GLY A 90 -5.67 -1.56 -14.16
C GLY A 90 -6.70 -2.64 -14.50
N GLU A 91 -6.38 -3.92 -14.21
CA GLU A 91 -7.29 -5.05 -14.45
C GLU A 91 -8.42 -5.17 -13.42
N PHE A 92 -8.24 -4.58 -12.23
CA PHE A 92 -9.32 -4.47 -11.24
C PHE A 92 -10.03 -3.14 -11.43
N ARG A 93 -11.12 -3.18 -12.19
CA ARG A 93 -12.16 -2.14 -12.17
C ARG A 93 -13.33 -2.73 -11.36
N PRO A 94 -13.79 -2.06 -10.29
CA PRO A 94 -15.00 -2.47 -9.61
C PRO A 94 -16.21 -2.41 -10.54
#